data_AF-A0A228QI78-F1
#
_entry.id   AF-A0A228QI78-F1
#
_cell.length_a   1.000
_cell.length_b   1.000
_cell.length_c   1.000
_cell.angle_alpha   90.00
_cell.angle_beta   90.00
_cell.angle_gamma   90.00
#
_symmetry.space_group_name_H-M   'P 1'
#
loop_
_entity.id
_entity.type
_entity.pdbx_description
1 polymer ?
#
loop_
_entity_poly.entity_id
_entity_poly.type
_entity_poly.pdbx_seq_one_letter_code
_entity_poly.pdbx_strand_id
1 'polypeptide(L)'
;MHTPRSHHHNLRVLAARVEQRADQLQAAADDAALARDERNEAIAERVTFDVLPFSAEQIAVLDAALRRGHIEDLYEVWNTCQDVLKAEIARRIAAADLAAVTPRFAMTTCSSCGAELGPGNAGVSSCADHRKRALHIVRTD
;
A
#
# COMPACT_ATOMS: atom_id res chain seq x y z
N MET A 1 15.06 56.28 15.75
CA MET A 1 14.03 55.49 15.04
C MET A 1 14.72 54.27 14.44
N HIS A 2 14.63 53.11 15.09
CA HIS A 2 15.29 51.89 14.63
C HIS A 2 14.28 51.05 13.85
N THR A 3 14.42 51.00 12.53
CA THR A 3 13.64 50.14 11.66
C THR A 3 14.18 48.71 11.79
N PRO A 4 13.39 47.72 12.22
CA PRO A 4 13.87 46.34 12.29
C PRO A 4 14.16 45.84 10.87
N ARG A 5 15.36 45.30 10.66
CA ARG A 5 15.75 44.68 9.39
C ARG A 5 14.80 43.52 9.11
N SER A 6 13.99 43.63 8.06
CA SER A 6 13.16 42.54 7.58
C SER A 6 14.05 41.35 7.20
N HIS A 7 13.84 40.21 7.86
CA HIS A 7 14.57 38.95 7.65
C HIS A 7 14.24 38.28 6.30
N HIS A 8 14.40 39.00 5.19
CA HIS A 8 14.12 38.49 3.84
C HIS A 8 14.96 37.25 3.49
N HIS A 9 16.16 37.10 4.09
CA HIS A 9 17.00 35.92 3.90
C HIS A 9 16.36 34.66 4.51
N ASN A 10 15.77 34.76 5.71
CA ASN A 10 15.15 33.61 6.38
C ASN A 10 13.87 33.16 5.68
N LEU A 11 13.09 34.09 5.12
CA LEU A 11 11.87 33.76 4.38
C LEU A 11 12.17 32.99 3.08
N ARG A 12 13.22 33.38 2.32
CA ARG A 12 13.63 32.65 1.12
C ARG A 12 14.18 31.25 1.44
N VAL A 13 14.94 31.11 2.53
CA VAL A 13 15.46 29.80 2.98
C VAL A 13 14.32 28.90 3.45
N LEU A 14 13.30 29.45 4.13
CA LEU A 14 12.12 28.70 4.53
C LEU A 14 11.30 28.24 3.32
N ALA A 15 11.08 29.12 2.34
CA ALA A 15 10.40 28.76 1.10
C ALA A 15 11.13 27.62 0.36
N ALA A 16 12.44 27.75 0.17
CA ALA A 16 13.25 26.71 -0.46
C ALA A 16 13.21 25.36 0.28
N ARG A 17 13.16 25.36 1.62
CA ARG A 17 13.02 24.12 2.41
C ARG A 17 11.63 23.49 2.27
N VAL A 18 10.58 24.30 2.13
CA VAL A 18 9.22 23.81 1.90
C VAL A 18 9.12 23.17 0.53
N GLU A 19 9.68 23.83 -0.50
CA GLU A 19 9.78 23.27 -1.86
C GLU A 19 10.58 21.97 -1.87
N GLN A 20 11.78 21.95 -1.27
CA GLN A 20 12.59 20.74 -1.15
C GLN A 20 11.84 19.60 -0.44
N ARG A 21 11.06 19.91 0.61
CA ARG A 21 10.25 18.91 1.30
C ARG A 21 9.12 18.38 0.42
N ALA A 22 8.47 19.25 -0.36
CA ALA A 22 7.44 18.84 -1.30
C ALA A 22 8.02 17.91 -2.37
N ASP A 23 9.19 18.26 -2.93
CA ASP A 23 9.90 17.43 -3.91
C ASP A 23 10.28 16.06 -3.32
N GLN A 24 10.76 16.02 -2.08
CA GLN A 24 11.07 14.77 -1.38
C GLN A 24 9.83 13.89 -1.16
N LEU A 25 8.69 14.50 -0.80
CA LEU A 25 7.44 13.78 -0.62
C LEU A 25 6.93 13.21 -1.95
N GLN A 26 7.06 13.98 -3.04
CA GLN A 26 6.69 13.52 -4.37
C GLN A 26 7.59 12.36 -4.82
N ALA A 27 8.91 12.50 -4.71
CA ALA A 27 9.86 11.45 -5.05
C ALA A 27 9.58 10.16 -4.26
N ALA A 28 9.30 10.27 -2.95
CA ALA A 28 8.94 9.11 -2.13
C ALA A 28 7.61 8.45 -2.56
N ALA A 29 6.65 9.24 -3.03
CA ALA A 29 5.38 8.72 -3.55
C ALA A 29 5.58 8.00 -4.89
N ASP A 30 6.41 8.57 -5.76
CA ASP A 30 6.74 7.99 -7.07
C ASP A 30 7.53 6.68 -6.90
N ASP A 31 8.52 6.64 -6.00
CA ASP A 31 9.27 5.43 -5.64
C ASP A 31 8.34 4.34 -5.09
N ALA A 32 7.37 4.71 -4.25
CA ALA A 32 6.39 3.77 -3.71
C ALA A 32 5.45 3.22 -4.80
N ALA A 33 5.06 4.06 -5.76
CA ALA A 33 4.25 3.63 -6.91
C ALA A 33 5.04 2.66 -7.80
N LEU A 34 6.31 2.99 -8.10
CA LEU A 34 7.20 2.14 -8.88
C LEU A 34 7.40 0.77 -8.22
N ALA A 35 7.71 0.74 -6.92
CA ALA A 35 7.89 -0.51 -6.18
C ALA A 35 6.62 -1.38 -6.17
N ARG A 36 5.44 -0.75 -6.12
CA ARG A 36 4.15 -1.46 -6.21
C ARG A 36 3.97 -2.08 -7.61
N ASP A 37 4.29 -1.33 -8.66
CA ASP A 37 4.13 -1.77 -10.03
C ASP A 37 5.14 -2.90 -10.36
N GLU A 38 6.40 -2.77 -9.95
CA GLU A 38 7.43 -3.84 -10.05
C GLU A 38 6.99 -5.13 -9.34
N ARG A 39 6.44 -5.01 -8.12
CA ARG A 39 5.90 -6.16 -7.39
C ARG A 39 4.73 -6.79 -8.14
N ASN A 40 3.82 -5.98 -8.68
CA ASN A 40 2.65 -6.49 -9.41
C ASN A 40 3.06 -7.20 -10.70
N GLU A 41 4.06 -6.68 -11.43
CA GLU A 41 4.68 -7.34 -12.58
C GLU A 41 5.31 -8.67 -12.17
N ALA A 42 6.11 -8.69 -11.11
CA ALA A 42 6.74 -9.90 -10.60
C ALA A 42 5.72 -10.94 -10.07
N ILE A 43 4.51 -10.52 -9.66
CA ILE A 43 3.39 -11.42 -9.37
C ILE A 43 2.85 -11.99 -10.68
N ALA A 44 2.58 -11.15 -11.67
CA ALA A 44 2.02 -11.55 -12.96
C ALA A 44 2.92 -12.56 -13.70
N GLU A 45 4.23 -12.33 -13.74
CA GLU A 45 5.22 -13.22 -14.36
C GLU A 45 5.26 -14.62 -13.72
N ARG A 46 4.94 -14.72 -12.43
CA ARG A 46 4.94 -15.99 -11.69
C ARG A 46 3.62 -16.74 -11.79
N VAL A 47 2.57 -16.16 -12.37
CA VAL A 47 1.31 -16.86 -12.61
C VAL A 47 1.37 -17.53 -13.97
N THR A 48 1.45 -18.85 -13.94
CA THR A 48 1.53 -19.70 -15.13
C THR A 48 0.28 -20.58 -15.26
N PHE A 49 0.06 -21.14 -16.45
CA PHE A 49 -1.14 -21.93 -16.76
C PHE A 49 -1.32 -23.19 -15.88
N ASP A 50 -0.24 -23.78 -15.39
CA ASP A 50 -0.23 -25.00 -14.57
C ASP A 50 -0.75 -24.80 -13.14
N VAL A 51 -0.81 -23.55 -12.68
CA VAL A 51 -1.29 -23.20 -11.33
C VAL A 51 -2.64 -22.48 -11.35
N LEU A 52 -3.31 -22.41 -12.50
CA LEU A 52 -4.58 -21.72 -12.63
C LEU A 52 -5.73 -22.50 -11.98
N PRO A 53 -6.52 -21.85 -11.10
CA PRO A 53 -7.61 -22.52 -10.40
C PRO A 53 -8.88 -22.52 -11.24
N PHE A 54 -8.92 -23.35 -12.28
CA PHE A 54 -10.14 -23.55 -13.06
C PHE A 54 -11.26 -24.15 -12.20
N SER A 55 -12.48 -23.64 -12.37
CA SER A 55 -13.67 -24.25 -11.78
C SER A 55 -14.04 -25.55 -12.51
N ALA A 56 -14.86 -26.39 -11.87
CA ALA A 56 -15.36 -27.61 -12.50
C ALA A 56 -16.17 -27.31 -13.78
N GLU A 57 -16.89 -26.20 -13.81
CA GLU A 57 -17.64 -25.74 -14.98
C GLU A 57 -16.71 -25.33 -16.12
N GLN A 58 -15.66 -24.57 -15.82
CA GLN A 58 -14.67 -24.17 -16.83
C GLN A 58 -13.93 -25.38 -17.41
N ILE A 59 -13.58 -26.35 -16.56
CA ILE A 59 -12.96 -27.61 -17.02
C ILE A 59 -13.91 -28.36 -17.97
N ALA A 60 -15.22 -28.40 -17.67
CA ALA A 60 -16.20 -29.05 -18.54
C ALA A 60 -16.35 -28.34 -19.90
N VAL A 61 -16.33 -27.00 -19.92
CA VAL A 61 -16.34 -26.20 -21.15
C VAL A 61 -15.10 -26.50 -22.00
N LEU A 62 -13.92 -26.49 -21.36
CA LEU A 62 -12.65 -26.80 -22.01
C LEU A 62 -12.62 -28.23 -22.58
N ASP A 63 -13.04 -29.23 -21.81
CA ASP A 63 -13.11 -30.62 -22.26
C ASP A 63 -14.09 -30.79 -23.43
N ALA A 64 -15.27 -30.16 -23.38
CA ALA A 64 -16.24 -30.21 -24.46
C ALA A 64 -15.71 -29.56 -25.75
N ALA A 65 -15.08 -28.40 -25.65
CA ALA A 65 -14.44 -27.69 -26.76
C ALA A 65 -13.31 -28.51 -27.40
N LEU A 66 -12.43 -29.08 -26.58
CA LEU A 66 -11.33 -29.92 -27.06
C LEU A 66 -11.82 -31.21 -27.73
N ARG A 67 -12.91 -31.81 -27.25
CA ARG A 67 -13.50 -33.01 -27.87
C ARG A 67 -14.16 -32.75 -29.21
N ARG A 68 -14.78 -31.57 -29.40
CA ARG A 68 -15.34 -31.17 -30.70
C ARG A 68 -14.24 -30.93 -31.73
N GLY A 69 -13.14 -30.30 -31.32
CA GLY A 69 -11.96 -30.12 -32.16
C GLY A 69 -12.15 -29.12 -33.30
N HIS A 70 -13.09 -28.18 -33.16
CA HIS A 70 -13.29 -27.12 -34.14
C HIS A 70 -12.24 -26.01 -33.94
N ILE A 71 -11.91 -25.28 -35.01
CA ILE A 71 -10.94 -24.18 -34.92
C ILE A 71 -11.54 -22.98 -34.16
N GLU A 72 -12.86 -22.82 -34.24
CA GLU A 72 -13.63 -21.79 -33.52
C GLU A 72 -13.55 -22.00 -32.00
N ASP A 73 -13.48 -23.25 -31.55
CA ASP A 73 -13.37 -23.63 -30.13
C ASP A 73 -12.02 -23.20 -29.53
N LEU A 74 -10.99 -22.93 -30.34
CA LEU A 74 -9.70 -22.40 -29.86
C LEU A 74 -9.86 -21.03 -29.21
N TYR A 75 -10.76 -20.18 -29.72
CA TYR A 75 -11.00 -18.87 -29.13
C TYR A 75 -11.72 -18.99 -27.79
N GLU A 76 -12.69 -19.91 -27.68
CA GLU A 76 -13.40 -20.19 -26.43
C GLU A 76 -12.42 -20.69 -25.34
N VAL A 77 -11.57 -21.67 -25.70
CA VAL A 77 -10.53 -22.21 -24.83
C VAL A 77 -9.54 -21.12 -24.41
N TRP A 78 -9.02 -20.37 -25.38
CA TRP A 78 -8.03 -19.32 -25.13
C TRP A 78 -8.57 -18.19 -24.25
N ASN A 79 -9.79 -17.73 -24.51
CA ASN A 79 -10.41 -16.66 -23.73
C ASN A 79 -10.68 -17.11 -22.29
N THR A 80 -11.23 -18.32 -22.10
CA THR A 80 -11.46 -18.90 -20.77
C THR A 80 -10.15 -18.97 -19.97
N CYS A 81 -9.10 -19.46 -20.62
CA CYS A 81 -7.74 -19.52 -20.08
C CYS A 81 -7.20 -18.14 -19.68
N GLN A 82 -7.33 -17.13 -20.55
CA GLN A 82 -6.90 -15.77 -20.25
C GLN A 82 -7.68 -15.12 -19.11
N ASP A 83 -8.98 -15.34 -19.03
CA ASP A 83 -9.82 -14.74 -18.01
C ASP A 83 -9.48 -15.30 -16.62
N VAL A 84 -9.24 -16.62 -16.53
CA VAL A 84 -8.77 -17.24 -15.29
C VAL A 84 -7.38 -16.74 -14.90
N LEU A 85 -6.47 -16.58 -15.86
CA LEU A 85 -5.14 -16.01 -15.63
C LEU A 85 -5.21 -14.59 -15.07
N LYS A 86 -6.00 -13.71 -15.69
CA LYS A 86 -6.19 -12.32 -15.22
C LYS A 86 -6.80 -12.28 -13.82
N ALA A 87 -7.81 -13.11 -13.56
CA ALA A 87 -8.45 -13.20 -12.25
C ALA A 87 -7.48 -13.68 -11.16
N GLU A 88 -6.61 -14.65 -11.47
CA GLU A 88 -5.57 -15.14 -10.57
C GLU A 88 -4.57 -14.04 -10.21
N ILE A 89 -4.05 -13.34 -11.22
CA ILE A 89 -3.11 -12.22 -11.02
C ILE A 89 -3.75 -11.15 -10.12
N ALA A 90 -4.98 -10.73 -10.44
CA ALA A 90 -5.71 -9.73 -9.66
C ALA A 90 -5.88 -10.16 -8.19
N ARG A 91 -6.21 -11.44 -7.95
CA ARG A 91 -6.36 -11.97 -6.59
C ARG A 91 -5.03 -11.99 -5.82
N ARG A 92 -3.93 -12.36 -6.45
CA ARG A 92 -2.60 -12.33 -5.82
C ARG A 92 -2.13 -10.91 -5.52
N ILE A 93 -2.38 -9.97 -6.42
CA ILE A 93 -2.12 -8.54 -6.19
C ILE A 93 -2.93 -8.04 -4.99
N ALA A 94 -4.22 -8.33 -4.95
CA ALA A 94 -5.09 -7.94 -3.82
C ALA A 94 -4.61 -8.53 -2.48
N ALA A 95 -4.15 -9.78 -2.47
CA ALA A 95 -3.55 -10.39 -1.28
C ALA A 95 -2.25 -9.70 -0.86
N ALA A 96 -1.40 -9.32 -1.81
CA ALA A 96 -0.16 -8.58 -1.53
C ALA A 96 -0.44 -7.15 -1.02
N ASP A 97 -1.46 -6.47 -1.55
CA ASP A 97 -1.90 -5.16 -1.09
C ASP A 97 -2.41 -5.22 0.36
N LEU A 98 -3.23 -6.23 0.68
CA LEU A 98 -3.69 -6.45 2.05
C LEU A 98 -2.52 -6.71 3.00
N ALA A 99 -1.55 -7.52 2.58
CA ALA A 99 -0.34 -7.79 3.36
C ALA A 99 0.51 -6.53 3.59
N ALA A 100 0.57 -5.61 2.62
CA ALA A 100 1.33 -4.37 2.73
C ALA A 100 0.75 -3.39 3.76
N VAL A 101 -0.57 -3.35 3.93
CA VAL A 101 -1.25 -2.45 4.90
C VAL A 101 -1.49 -3.09 6.26
N THR A 102 -1.42 -4.42 6.36
CA THR A 102 -1.65 -5.13 7.62
C THR A 102 -0.48 -4.91 8.58
N PRO A 103 -0.71 -4.34 9.78
CA PRO A 103 0.36 -4.11 10.72
C PRO A 103 0.92 -5.44 11.21
N ARG A 104 2.26 -5.56 11.22
CA ARG A 104 2.96 -6.76 11.71
C ARG A 104 2.56 -7.15 13.14
N PHE A 105 2.27 -6.15 13.97
CA PHE A 105 1.81 -6.33 15.34
C PHE A 105 0.41 -5.72 15.48
N ALA A 106 -0.56 -6.53 15.88
CA ALA A 106 -1.93 -6.08 16.12
C ALA A 106 -2.03 -5.11 17.31
N MET A 107 -1.13 -5.24 18.29
CA MET A 107 -1.05 -4.39 19.46
C MET A 107 0.42 -4.15 19.82
N THR A 108 0.73 -2.90 20.18
CA THR A 108 2.04 -2.48 20.67
C THR A 108 1.88 -1.73 21.99
N THR A 109 2.94 -1.71 22.80
CA THR A 109 2.95 -1.06 24.10
C THR A 109 4.13 -0.09 24.21
N CYS A 110 3.95 0.97 24.99
CA CYS A 110 5.02 1.89 25.31
C CYS A 110 6.04 1.21 26.22
N SER A 111 7.28 1.04 25.77
CA SER A 111 8.36 0.45 26.57
C SER A 111 8.67 1.22 27.87
N SER A 112 8.34 2.51 27.91
CA SER A 112 8.64 3.37 29.07
C SER A 112 7.53 3.39 30.12
N CYS A 113 6.26 3.33 29.75
CA CYS A 113 5.14 3.44 30.70
C CYS A 113 4.07 2.35 30.57
N GLY A 114 4.26 1.38 29.69
CA GLY A 114 3.39 0.21 29.52
C GLY A 114 2.03 0.47 28.87
N ALA A 115 1.72 1.71 28.48
CA ALA A 115 0.42 2.03 27.88
C ALA A 115 0.24 1.35 26.51
N GLU A 116 -0.97 0.89 26.22
CA GLU A 116 -1.35 0.36 24.91
C GLU A 116 -1.36 1.49 23.87
N LEU A 117 -0.69 1.25 22.74
CA LEU A 117 -0.54 2.22 21.65
C LEU A 117 -1.37 1.84 20.41
N GLY A 118 -2.00 0.67 20.41
CA GLY A 118 -2.70 0.13 19.25
C GLY A 118 -1.76 -0.60 18.29
N PRO A 119 -2.18 -0.78 17.03
CA PRO A 119 -1.42 -1.54 16.03
C PRO A 119 -0.05 -0.93 15.72
N GLY A 120 0.89 -1.74 15.21
CA GLY A 120 2.28 -1.33 15.01
C GLY A 120 2.53 -0.20 14.01
N ASN A 121 1.50 0.22 13.26
CA ASN A 121 1.54 1.38 12.37
C ASN A 121 0.86 2.64 12.97
N ALA A 122 0.37 2.58 14.21
CA ALA A 122 -0.22 3.73 14.90
C ALA A 122 0.81 4.83 15.25
N GLY A 123 2.10 4.45 15.33
CA GLY A 123 3.24 5.37 15.29
C GLY A 123 3.30 6.38 16.44
N VAL A 124 4.07 6.06 17.48
CA VAL A 124 4.38 7.02 18.56
C VAL A 124 5.88 7.11 18.76
N SER A 125 6.45 8.32 18.59
CA SER A 125 7.89 8.55 18.66
C SER A 125 8.39 8.80 20.08
N SER A 126 7.53 9.29 20.98
CA SER A 126 7.88 9.53 22.37
C SER A 126 6.76 9.21 23.35
N CYS A 127 7.12 8.87 24.60
CA CYS A 127 6.14 8.60 25.66
C CYS A 127 5.21 9.80 25.94
N ALA A 128 5.64 11.02 25.63
CA ALA A 128 4.83 12.22 25.82
C ALA A 128 3.72 12.38 24.78
N ASP A 129 3.90 11.85 23.56
CA ASP A 129 2.96 12.06 22.45
C ASP A 129 1.63 11.32 22.64
N HIS A 130 1.65 10.23 23.42
CA HIS A 130 0.45 9.45 23.74
C HIS A 130 -0.05 9.67 25.19
N ARG A 131 0.71 10.39 26.01
CA ARG A 131 0.31 10.71 27.38
C ARG A 131 -0.68 11.88 27.31
N LYS A 132 -1.93 11.66 27.73
CA LYS A 132 -2.91 12.75 27.88
C LYS A 132 -2.29 13.85 28.76
N ARG A 133 -2.12 15.07 28.23
CA ARG A 133 -1.72 16.23 29.04
C ARG A 133 -2.78 16.41 30.13
N ALA A 134 -2.36 16.33 31.38
CA ALA A 134 -3.23 16.70 32.49
C ALA A 134 -3.61 18.17 32.31
N LEU A 135 -4.92 18.44 32.17
CA LEU A 135 -5.41 19.81 32.21
C LEU A 135 -5.12 20.35 33.62
N HIS A 136 -4.20 21.30 33.71
CA HIS A 136 -3.98 22.03 34.95
C HIS A 136 -5.18 22.95 35.18
N ILE A 137 -5.97 22.69 36.22
CA ILE A 137 -6.99 23.62 36.69
C ILE A 137 -6.26 24.84 37.23
N VAL A 138 -6.33 25.96 36.52
CA VAL A 138 -5.91 27.26 37.04
C VAL A 138 -6.95 27.68 38.07
N ARG A 139 -6.61 27.60 39.37
CA ARG A 139 -7.40 28.26 40.41
C ARG A 139 -7.15 29.77 40.26
N THR A 140 -8.21 30.50 39.94
CA THR A 140 -8.27 31.95 40.08
C THR A 140 -8.57 32.24 41.54
N ASP A 141 -7.56 32.74 42.26
CA ASP A 141 -7.76 33.41 43.55
C ASP A 141 -8.24 34.85 43.32
#